data_AF-A0A8J9X0U3-F1
#
_entry.id   AF-A0A8J9X0U3-F1
#
_cell.length_a   1.000
_cell.length_b   1.000
_cell.length_c   1.000
_cell.angle_alpha   90.00
_cell.angle_beta   90.00
_cell.angle_gamma   90.00
#
_symmetry.space_group_name_H-M   'P 1'
#
loop_
_entity.id
_entity.type
_entity.pdbx_description
1 polymer ?
#
loop_
_entity_poly.entity_id
_entity_poly.type
_entity_poly.pdbx_seq_one_letter_code
_entity_poly.pdbx_strand_id
1 'polypeptide(L)'
;TWQQTMLRIKDPLKAVPFYENLGFTLIDKFDFPQYKFSLYFLTTLPEGEPYNLQPGTQAAHDYLWTLEGVALELTHNHGTESDTSFSGYHAGNQEKDGFGHVAV
;
A
#
# COMPACT_ATOMS: atom_id res chain seq x y z
N THR A 1 17.96 -6.82 -1.18
CA THR A 1 17.24 -6.83 0.10
C THR A 1 15.77 -7.13 -0.19
N TRP A 2 14.99 -7.53 0.81
CA TRP A 2 13.53 -7.66 0.66
C TRP A 2 12.94 -6.25 0.55
N GLN A 3 12.15 -5.99 -0.49
CA GLN A 3 11.73 -4.61 -0.81
C GLN A 3 10.27 -4.32 -0.45
N GLN A 4 9.37 -5.31 -0.48
CA GLN A 4 7.96 -5.06 -0.24
C GLN A 4 7.17 -6.27 0.21
N THR A 5 6.07 -5.99 0.91
CA THR A 5 4.95 -6.93 1.15
C THR A 5 3.70 -6.33 0.52
N MET A 6 2.99 -7.11 -0.31
CA MET A 6 1.77 -6.64 -0.98
C MET A 6 0.50 -7.15 -0.29
N LEU A 7 -0.45 -6.26 -0.05
CA LEU A 7 -1.80 -6.57 0.39
C LEU A 7 -2.83 -5.94 -0.56
N ARG A 8 -3.88 -6.68 -0.91
CA ARG A 8 -5.01 -6.10 -1.63
C ARG A 8 -5.93 -5.34 -0.69
N ILE A 9 -6.40 -4.18 -1.13
CA ILE A 9 -7.28 -3.31 -0.35
C ILE A 9 -8.56 -2.99 -1.12
N LYS A 10 -9.68 -2.95 -0.39
CA LYS A 10 -11.00 -2.64 -0.96
C LYS A 10 -11.15 -1.16 -1.31
N ASP A 11 -10.66 -0.28 -0.45
CA ASP A 11 -10.91 1.16 -0.55
C ASP A 11 -9.67 1.94 -0.11
N PRO A 12 -8.96 2.60 -1.06
CA PRO A 12 -7.75 3.35 -0.74
C PRO A 12 -8.03 4.59 0.12
N LEU A 13 -9.24 5.17 0.05
CA LEU A 13 -9.63 6.32 0.86
C LEU A 13 -9.79 5.98 2.34
N LYS A 14 -9.87 4.68 2.68
CA LYS A 14 -9.88 4.19 4.06
C LYS A 14 -8.54 3.59 4.45
N ALA A 15 -7.96 2.79 3.56
CA ALA A 15 -6.73 2.05 3.86
C ALA A 15 -5.51 2.98 4.00
N VAL A 16 -5.31 3.94 3.09
CA VAL A 16 -4.14 4.84 3.16
C VAL A 16 -4.15 5.68 4.44
N PRO A 17 -5.24 6.40 4.79
CA PRO A 17 -5.27 7.18 6.03
C PRO A 17 -5.13 6.33 7.30
N PHE A 18 -5.61 5.08 7.28
CA PHE A 18 -5.42 4.16 8.40
C PHE A 18 -3.94 3.90 8.67
N TYR A 19 -3.15 3.60 7.63
CA TYR A 19 -1.71 3.37 7.78
C TYR A 19 -0.94 4.67 8.06
N GLU A 20 -1.34 5.80 7.47
CA GLU A 20 -0.77 7.10 7.80
C GLU A 20 -0.93 7.43 9.29
N ASN A 21 -2.09 7.12 9.87
CA ASN A 21 -2.34 7.28 11.31
C ASN A 21 -1.52 6.32 12.19
N LEU A 22 -0.99 5.22 11.62
CA LEU A 22 -0.02 4.34 12.28
C LEU A 22 1.43 4.81 12.11
N GLY A 23 1.67 5.96 11.49
CA GLY A 23 3.00 6.55 11.27
C GLY A 23 3.66 6.17 9.95
N PHE A 24 2.91 5.56 9.02
CA PHE A 24 3.42 5.33 7.66
C PHE A 24 3.36 6.62 6.83
N THR A 25 4.27 6.74 5.88
CA THR A 25 4.29 7.78 4.86
C THR A 25 3.94 7.16 3.51
N LEU A 26 2.99 7.74 2.78
CA LEU A 26 2.74 7.39 1.38
C LEU A 26 3.91 7.88 0.53
N ILE A 27 4.75 6.93 0.10
CA ILE A 27 5.92 7.20 -0.72
C ILE A 27 5.49 7.38 -2.16
N ASP A 28 4.70 6.47 -2.70
CA ASP A 28 4.42 6.52 -4.12
C ASP A 28 3.08 5.91 -4.50
N LYS A 29 2.63 6.27 -5.70
CA LYS A 29 1.40 5.79 -6.29
C LYS A 29 1.62 5.48 -7.76
N PHE A 30 1.21 4.29 -8.19
CA PHE A 30 1.16 3.93 -9.60
C PHE A 30 -0.28 3.67 -10.01
N ASP A 31 -0.70 4.25 -11.12
CA ASP A 31 -2.00 3.98 -11.72
C ASP A 31 -1.82 3.18 -13.01
N PHE A 32 -2.56 2.08 -13.15
CA PHE A 32 -2.60 1.26 -14.36
C PHE A 32 -4.02 1.21 -14.95
N PRO A 33 -4.50 2.31 -15.58
CA PRO A 33 -5.88 2.40 -16.06
C PRO A 33 -6.29 1.27 -17.03
N GLN A 34 -5.34 0.83 -17.87
CA GLN A 34 -5.55 -0.27 -18.82
C GLN A 34 -5.83 -1.61 -18.14
N TYR A 35 -5.36 -1.79 -16.90
CA TYR A 35 -5.53 -3.01 -16.12
C TYR A 35 -6.47 -2.83 -14.92
N LYS A 36 -7.03 -1.64 -14.73
CA LYS A 36 -8.01 -1.30 -13.68
C LYS A 36 -7.51 -1.59 -12.26
N PHE A 37 -6.25 -1.25 -11.99
CA PHE A 37 -5.74 -1.25 -10.62
C PHE A 37 -4.78 -0.08 -10.38
N SER A 38 -4.61 0.27 -9.11
CA SER A 38 -3.61 1.22 -8.63
C SER A 38 -2.83 0.61 -7.48
N LEU A 39 -1.58 1.03 -7.34
CA LEU A 39 -0.67 0.63 -6.26
C LEU A 39 -0.36 1.85 -5.40
N TYR A 40 -0.33 1.65 -4.09
CA TYR A 40 0.05 2.67 -3.10
C TYR A 40 1.17 2.09 -2.26
N PHE A 41 2.34 2.72 -2.26
CA PHE A 41 3.51 2.27 -1.55
C PHE A 41 3.70 3.09 -0.29
N LEU A 42 3.65 2.44 0.87
CA LEU A 42 3.82 3.09 2.16
C LEU A 42 5.02 2.50 2.91
N THR A 43 5.68 3.30 3.73
CA THR A 43 6.74 2.84 4.64
C THR A 43 6.77 3.67 5.90
N THR A 44 7.36 3.15 6.97
CA THR A 44 7.79 3.98 8.10
C THR A 44 9.16 4.57 7.76
N LEU A 45 9.28 5.89 7.87
CA LEU A 45 10.56 6.58 7.73
C LEU A 45 11.24 6.71 9.09
N PRO A 46 12.58 6.79 9.15
CA PRO A 46 13.29 7.17 10.36
C PRO A 46 12.72 8.46 10.97
N GLU A 47 12.69 8.52 12.30
CA GLU A 47 12.17 9.68 13.02
C GLU A 47 12.88 10.97 12.59
N GLY A 48 12.10 11.97 12.17
CA GLY A 48 12.62 13.26 11.72
C GLY A 48 13.13 13.30 10.29
N GLU A 49 13.10 12.20 9.53
CA GLU A 49 13.40 12.22 8.10
C GLU A 49 12.26 12.89 7.31
N PRO A 50 12.52 14.03 6.64
CA PRO A 50 11.48 14.71 5.88
C PRO A 50 11.22 13.98 4.56
N TYR A 51 9.94 13.75 4.26
CA TYR A 51 9.50 13.31 2.94
C TYR A 51 8.52 14.31 2.35
N ASN A 52 8.88 14.87 1.19
CA ASN A 52 8.14 15.96 0.55
C ASN A 52 7.89 15.73 -0.95
N LEU A 53 8.17 14.52 -1.45
CA LEU A 53 7.88 14.17 -2.83
C LEU A 53 6.38 13.93 -3.00
N GLN A 54 5.88 14.24 -4.20
CA GLN A 54 4.48 14.01 -4.54
C GLN A 54 4.34 12.58 -5.10
N PRO A 55 3.49 11.71 -4.51
CA PRO A 55 3.24 10.37 -5.02
C PRO A 55 2.78 10.39 -6.48
N GLY A 56 3.26 9.46 -7.30
CA GLY A 56 2.94 9.41 -8.73
C GLY A 56 3.81 10.29 -9.63
N THR A 57 4.85 10.92 -9.07
CA THR A 57 5.86 11.64 -9.85
C THR A 57 7.09 10.77 -10.08
N GLN A 58 7.86 11.05 -11.14
CA GLN A 58 9.12 10.33 -11.40
C GLN A 58 10.08 10.38 -10.21
N ALA A 59 10.13 11.50 -9.48
CA ALA A 59 10.97 11.61 -8.29
C ALA A 59 10.54 10.65 -7.18
N ALA A 60 9.23 10.47 -6.96
CA ALA A 60 8.71 9.48 -6.01
C ALA A 60 9.01 8.04 -6.47
N HIS A 61 8.86 7.76 -7.77
CA HIS A 61 9.22 6.46 -8.37
C HIS A 61 10.69 6.12 -8.13
N ASP A 62 11.58 7.07 -8.41
CA ASP A 62 13.02 6.87 -8.25
C ASP A 62 13.36 6.64 -6.77
N TYR A 63 12.78 7.44 -5.86
CA TYR A 63 13.00 7.29 -4.42
C TYR A 63 12.53 5.93 -3.89
N LEU A 64 11.35 5.45 -4.30
CA LEU A 64 10.80 4.16 -3.87
C LEU A 64 11.77 2.99 -4.16
N TRP A 65 12.44 3.02 -5.32
CA TRP A 65 13.37 1.96 -5.71
C TRP A 65 14.74 2.06 -5.05
N THR A 66 15.04 3.19 -4.40
CA THR A 66 16.22 3.39 -3.55
C THR A 66 15.94 3.23 -2.06
N LEU A 67 14.70 2.93 -1.67
CA LEU A 67 14.28 2.86 -0.27
C LEU A 67 15.15 1.87 0.53
N GLU A 68 15.81 2.35 1.57
CA GLU A 68 16.49 1.52 2.57
C GLU A 68 15.48 1.03 3.62
N GLY A 69 14.52 0.21 3.18
CA GLY A 69 13.43 -0.29 4.02
C GLY A 69 12.54 -1.30 3.29
N VAL A 70 11.40 -1.63 3.91
CA VAL A 70 10.39 -2.52 3.31
C VAL A 70 9.11 -1.72 3.12
N ALA A 71 8.65 -1.62 1.87
CA ALA A 71 7.38 -0.99 1.56
C ALA A 71 6.21 -1.94 1.82
N LEU A 72 5.13 -1.40 2.36
CA LEU A 72 3.81 -1.99 2.27
C LEU A 72 3.18 -1.53 0.95
N GLU A 73 3.06 -2.44 0.00
CA GLU A 73 2.35 -2.22 -1.26
C GLU A 73 0.86 -2.52 -1.05
N LEU A 74 0.01 -1.51 -1.18
CA LEU A 74 -1.44 -1.69 -1.18
C LEU A 74 -1.95 -1.68 -2.62
N THR A 75 -2.49 -2.81 -3.07
CA THR A 75 -3.09 -2.94 -4.41
C THR A 75 -4.60 -2.71 -4.33
N HIS A 76 -5.08 -1.70 -5.02
CA HIS A 76 -6.51 -1.42 -5.18
C HIS A 76 -6.97 -1.85 -6.58
N ASN A 77 -7.85 -2.86 -6.64
CA ASN A 77 -8.57 -3.17 -7.87
C ASN A 77 -9.78 -2.24 -7.98
N HIS A 78 -9.86 -1.47 -9.08
CA HIS A 78 -10.85 -0.41 -9.23
C HIS A 78 -12.29 -0.96 -9.19
N GLY A 79 -13.18 -0.26 -8.50
CA GLY A 79 -14.59 -0.61 -8.34
C GLY A 79 -14.90 -1.47 -7.12
N THR A 80 -13.89 -2.08 -6.47
CA THR A 80 -14.12 -2.87 -5.26
C THR A 80 -14.69 -2.05 -4.10
N GLU A 81 -14.39 -0.75 -4.04
CA GLU A 81 -14.86 0.22 -3.06
C GLU A 81 -16.37 0.49 -3.15
N SER A 82 -16.95 0.36 -4.35
CA SER A 82 -18.36 0.64 -4.63
C SER A 82 -19.20 -0.62 -4.85
N ASP A 83 -18.56 -1.79 -4.99
CA ASP A 83 -19.24 -3.07 -5.09
C ASP A 83 -19.82 -3.51 -3.74
N THR A 84 -21.15 -3.48 -3.64
CA THR A 84 -21.91 -3.91 -2.45
C THR A 84 -21.98 -5.43 -2.32
N SER A 85 -21.74 -6.17 -3.40
CA SER A 85 -21.66 -7.64 -3.39
C SER A 85 -20.28 -8.14 -2.97
N PHE A 86 -19.25 -7.30 -3.07
CA PHE A 86 -17.90 -7.63 -2.65
C PHE A 86 -17.77 -7.61 -1.12
N SER A 87 -17.70 -8.81 -0.53
CA SER A 87 -17.56 -9.01 0.93
C SER A 87 -16.20 -8.57 1.50
N GLY A 88 -15.22 -8.25 0.65
CA GLY A 88 -13.86 -7.88 1.04
C GLY A 88 -12.84 -8.99 0.75
N TYR A 89 -11.56 -8.64 0.91
CA TYR A 89 -10.46 -9.59 0.73
C TYR A 89 -10.32 -10.52 1.94
N HIS A 90 -9.89 -11.74 1.68
CA HIS A 90 -9.64 -12.74 2.72
C HIS A 90 -8.35 -12.41 3.47
N ALA A 91 -8.42 -12.39 4.81
CA ALA A 91 -7.28 -12.02 5.66
C ALA A 91 -6.28 -13.16 5.90
N GLY A 92 -6.61 -14.41 5.57
CA GLY A 92 -5.71 -15.56 5.76
C GLY A 92 -5.55 -16.05 7.20
N ASN A 93 -6.49 -15.73 8.10
CA ASN A 93 -6.43 -16.11 9.51
C ASN A 93 -7.59 -17.03 9.95
N GLN A 94 -8.11 -17.85 9.02
CA GLN A 94 -9.11 -18.89 9.27
C GLN A 94 -8.45 -20.29 9.26
N GLU A 95 -9.23 -21.37 9.26
CA GLU A 95 -8.68 -22.73 9.30
C GLU A 95 -7.91 -23.08 8.01
N LYS A 96 -6.64 -23.49 8.18
CA LYS A 96 -5.72 -23.95 7.12
C LYS A 96 -5.27 -22.86 6.12
N ASP A 97 -5.23 -21.61 6.56
CA ASP A 97 -4.77 -20.49 5.74
C ASP A 97 -3.24 -20.25 5.76
N GLY A 98 -2.79 -19.29 4.93
CA GLY A 98 -1.38 -18.94 4.71
C GLY A 98 -0.91 -17.66 5.43
N PHE A 99 -1.13 -16.49 4.84
CA PHE A 99 -0.65 -15.21 5.38
C PHE A 99 -1.25 -14.92 6.76
N GLY A 100 -0.41 -14.60 7.75
CA GLY A 100 -0.84 -14.23 9.09
C GLY A 100 -1.09 -12.73 9.24
N HIS A 101 -0.02 -11.95 9.41
CA HIS A 101 -0.10 -10.52 9.64
C HIS A 101 1.19 -9.81 9.21
N VAL A 102 1.09 -8.49 9.04
CA VAL A 102 2.24 -7.57 9.12
C VAL A 102 2.34 -7.02 10.55
N ALA A 103 3.53 -6.59 10.93
CA ALA A 103 3.78 -6.00 12.25
C ALA A 103 4.54 -4.69 12.10
N VAL A 104 4.29 -3.77 13.03
CA VAL A 104 4.95 -2.46 13.18
C VAL A 104 5.75 -2.50 14.47
#